data_AF-A0A523FX38-F1
#
_entry.id   AF-A0A523FX38-F1
#
_cell.length_a   1.000
_cell.length_b   1.000
_cell.length_c   1.000
_cell.angle_alpha   90.00
_cell.angle_beta   90.00
_cell.angle_gamma   90.00
#
_symmetry.space_group_name_H-M   'P 1'
#
loop_
_entity.id
_entity.type
_entity.pdbx_description
1 polymer ?
#
loop_
_entity_poly.entity_id
_entity_poly.type
_entity_poly.pdbx_seq_one_letter_code
_entity_poly.pdbx_strand_id
1 'polypeptide(L)'
;MPGSDHGFRRWVVTNQGVGALLTVILGAFLIHLLLTEWVHRDLRDGFKLGFFPVIGVIVMMLCTIALMFDSRRRQITDDLRDIEWKSWLYCFAALIGWYFYFELSQLIGFLLVTPVFLFPLMYVLGVRPWTTAAASGAIVTVIVYGLFRMLGIAMTQGILPF
;
A
#
# COMPACT_ATOMS: atom_id res chain seq x y z
N MET A 1 43.24 5.68 -13.06
CA MET A 1 41.98 6.44 -13.21
C MET A 1 41.02 6.07 -12.07
N PRO A 2 41.10 6.74 -10.92
CA PRO A 2 40.12 6.60 -9.83
C PRO A 2 39.15 7.78 -9.90
N GLY A 3 37.87 7.58 -10.26
CA GLY A 3 36.94 8.72 -10.32
C GLY A 3 35.49 8.48 -10.76
N SER A 4 35.13 7.33 -11.35
CA SER A 4 33.75 7.06 -11.81
C SER A 4 32.80 6.56 -10.72
N ASP A 5 33.30 5.85 -9.71
CA ASP A 5 32.44 5.10 -8.78
C ASP A 5 31.71 5.99 -7.76
N HIS A 6 32.24 7.17 -7.47
CA HIS A 6 31.59 8.11 -6.54
C HIS A 6 30.36 8.80 -7.12
N GLY A 7 30.29 8.97 -8.45
CA GLY A 7 29.18 9.63 -9.12
C GLY A 7 27.92 8.77 -9.13
N PHE A 8 28.07 7.50 -9.52
CA PHE A 8 26.94 6.56 -9.59
C PHE A 8 26.32 6.30 -8.22
N ARG A 9 27.14 6.03 -7.19
CA ARG A 9 26.65 5.78 -5.83
C ARG A 9 25.90 6.97 -5.25
N ARG A 10 26.35 8.21 -5.49
CA ARG A 10 25.62 9.40 -5.06
C ARG A 10 24.31 9.58 -5.81
N TRP A 11 24.28 9.29 -7.11
CA TRP A 11 23.07 9.41 -7.93
C TRP A 11 21.98 8.43 -7.49
N VAL A 12 22.32 7.18 -7.18
CA VAL A 12 21.35 6.17 -6.71
C VAL A 12 20.64 6.59 -5.42
N VAL A 13 21.32 7.36 -4.55
CA VAL A 13 20.76 7.86 -3.28
C VAL A 13 19.91 9.12 -3.45
N THR A 14 19.90 9.75 -4.64
CA THR A 14 19.00 10.88 -4.92
C THR A 14 17.56 10.42 -5.16
N ASN A 15 16.60 11.34 -4.96
CA ASN A 15 15.20 11.09 -5.31
C ASN A 15 15.01 10.64 -6.77
N GLN A 16 15.84 11.16 -7.69
CA GLN A 16 15.84 10.71 -9.08
C GLN A 16 16.28 9.24 -9.24
N GLY A 17 17.33 8.83 -8.52
CA GLY A 17 17.83 7.45 -8.53
C GLY A 17 16.83 6.47 -7.93
N VAL A 18 16.25 6.81 -6.78
CA VAL A 18 15.19 6.03 -6.12
C VAL A 18 13.96 5.95 -7.02
N GLY A 19 13.51 7.06 -7.59
CA GLY A 19 12.37 7.10 -8.52
C GLY A 19 12.60 6.23 -9.76
N ALA A 20 13.81 6.26 -10.34
CA ALA A 20 14.17 5.42 -11.47
C ALA A 20 14.14 3.93 -11.11
N LEU A 21 14.74 3.55 -9.98
CA LEU A 21 14.74 2.17 -9.48
C LEU A 21 13.31 1.67 -9.22
N LEU A 22 12.50 2.44 -8.50
CA LEU A 22 11.11 2.10 -8.22
C LEU A 22 10.29 1.98 -9.50
N THR A 23 10.52 2.85 -10.49
CA THR A 23 9.83 2.78 -11.78
C THR A 23 10.16 1.48 -12.51
N VAL A 24 11.42 1.03 -12.49
CA VAL A 24 11.81 -0.27 -13.08
C VAL A 24 11.14 -1.43 -12.36
N ILE A 25 11.13 -1.43 -11.02
CA ILE A 25 10.50 -2.48 -10.20
C ILE A 25 8.99 -2.52 -10.45
N LEU A 26 8.31 -1.38 -10.41
CA LEU A 26 6.88 -1.27 -10.67
C LEU A 26 6.53 -1.64 -12.11
N GLY A 27 7.37 -1.29 -13.08
CA GLY A 27 7.20 -1.69 -14.48
C GLY A 27 7.28 -3.21 -14.65
N ALA A 28 8.29 -3.85 -14.04
CA ALA A 28 8.39 -5.31 -14.04
C ALA A 28 7.19 -5.98 -13.34
N PHE A 29 6.73 -5.41 -12.22
CA PHE A 29 5.55 -5.90 -11.51
C PHE A 29 4.26 -5.71 -12.32
N LEU A 30 4.11 -4.59 -13.02
CA LEU A 30 2.99 -4.34 -13.91
C LEU A 30 2.96 -5.35 -15.06
N ILE A 31 4.11 -5.61 -15.68
CA ILE A 31 4.24 -6.66 -16.71
C ILE A 31 3.83 -8.01 -16.14
N HIS A 32 4.31 -8.36 -14.94
CA HIS A 32 3.92 -9.60 -14.28
C HIS A 32 2.40 -9.69 -14.06
N LEU A 33 1.75 -8.63 -13.56
CA LEU A 33 0.29 -8.59 -13.42
C LEU A 33 -0.41 -8.79 -14.76
N LEU A 34 0.02 -8.09 -15.82
CA LEU A 34 -0.58 -8.19 -17.16
C LEU A 34 -0.37 -9.57 -17.82
N LEU A 35 0.66 -10.31 -17.43
CA LEU A 35 0.88 -11.68 -17.90
C LEU A 35 0.13 -12.73 -17.08
N THR A 36 -0.40 -12.36 -15.91
CA THR A 36 -1.05 -13.32 -15.02
C THR A 36 -2.53 -13.46 -15.33
N GLU A 37 -3.01 -14.70 -15.47
CA GLU A 37 -4.40 -14.99 -15.87
C GLU A 37 -5.45 -14.50 -14.86
N TRP A 38 -5.17 -14.58 -13.55
CA TRP A 38 -6.14 -14.17 -12.52
C TRP A 38 -6.54 -12.70 -12.65
N VAL A 39 -5.61 -11.85 -13.10
CA VAL A 39 -5.84 -10.40 -13.29
C VAL A 39 -6.94 -10.14 -14.31
N HIS A 40 -7.13 -11.06 -15.25
CA HIS A 40 -8.08 -10.94 -16.36
C HIS A 40 -9.42 -11.61 -16.09
N ARG A 41 -9.58 -12.30 -14.96
CA ARG A 41 -10.84 -12.96 -14.61
C ARG A 41 -11.91 -11.91 -14.33
N ASP A 42 -13.08 -12.11 -14.91
CA ASP A 42 -14.23 -11.25 -14.67
C ASP A 42 -14.84 -11.54 -13.29
N LEU A 43 -15.16 -10.46 -12.57
CA LEU A 43 -15.98 -10.45 -11.37
C LEU A 43 -17.46 -10.38 -11.76
N ARG A 44 -18.32 -10.72 -10.80
CA ARG A 44 -19.78 -10.64 -10.94
C ARG A 44 -20.28 -9.26 -11.38
N ASP A 45 -19.54 -8.21 -11.05
CA ASP A 45 -19.90 -6.82 -11.31
C ASP A 45 -19.43 -6.33 -12.69
N GLY A 46 -18.84 -7.21 -13.52
CA GLY A 46 -18.31 -6.88 -14.84
C GLY A 46 -16.92 -6.23 -14.84
N PHE A 47 -16.32 -6.05 -13.66
CA PHE A 47 -14.92 -5.62 -13.52
C PHE A 47 -13.97 -6.81 -13.58
N LYS A 48 -12.72 -6.56 -13.98
CA LYS A 48 -11.66 -7.57 -13.88
C LYS A 48 -11.11 -7.63 -12.45
N LEU A 49 -10.79 -8.82 -11.96
CA LEU A 49 -10.24 -9.03 -10.61
C LEU A 49 -8.95 -8.21 -10.40
N GLY A 50 -8.14 -8.06 -11.44
CA GLY A 50 -6.92 -7.28 -11.41
C GLY A 50 -7.08 -5.78 -11.70
N PHE A 51 -8.29 -5.26 -11.91
CA PHE A 51 -8.51 -3.85 -12.26
C PHE A 51 -7.91 -2.87 -11.23
N PHE A 52 -8.25 -3.05 -9.94
CA PHE A 52 -7.74 -2.19 -8.88
C PHE A 52 -6.22 -2.32 -8.66
N PRO A 53 -5.65 -3.54 -8.55
CA PRO A 53 -4.20 -3.71 -8.48
C PRO A 53 -3.45 -3.03 -9.64
N VAL A 54 -3.92 -3.22 -10.88
CA VAL A 54 -3.28 -2.65 -12.07
C VAL A 54 -3.33 -1.12 -12.04
N ILE A 55 -4.49 -0.52 -11.74
CA ILE A 55 -4.59 0.94 -11.58
C ILE A 55 -3.68 1.45 -10.48
N GLY A 56 -3.65 0.77 -9.32
CA GLY A 56 -2.79 1.13 -8.21
C GLY A 56 -1.32 1.17 -8.63
N VAL A 57 -0.84 0.14 -9.33
CA VAL A 57 0.54 0.09 -9.84
C VAL A 57 0.80 1.18 -10.87
N ILE A 58 -0.14 1.46 -11.78
CA ILE A 58 -0.02 2.56 -12.75
C ILE A 58 0.11 3.91 -12.04
N VAL A 59 -0.75 4.19 -11.05
CA VAL A 59 -0.69 5.44 -10.29
C VAL A 59 0.61 5.55 -9.51
N MET A 60 1.06 4.49 -8.85
CA MET A 60 2.36 4.46 -8.18
C MET A 60 3.50 4.73 -9.16
N MET A 61 3.45 4.15 -10.35
CA MET A 61 4.45 4.38 -11.41
C MET A 61 4.43 5.83 -11.91
N LEU A 62 3.26 6.45 -12.06
CA LEU A 62 3.15 7.87 -12.39
C LEU A 62 3.77 8.74 -11.30
N CYS A 63 3.54 8.43 -10.02
CA CYS A 63 4.15 9.13 -8.90
C CYS A 63 5.68 8.98 -8.88
N THR A 64 6.22 7.79 -9.14
CA THR A 64 7.69 7.58 -9.19
C THR A 64 8.33 8.28 -10.37
N ILE A 65 7.65 8.31 -11.53
CA ILE A 65 8.07 9.09 -12.70
C ILE A 65 8.04 10.60 -12.37
N ALA A 66 6.97 11.10 -11.74
CA ALA A 66 6.89 12.51 -11.34
C ALA A 66 8.05 12.90 -10.40
N LEU A 67 8.42 12.02 -9.47
CA LEU A 67 9.59 12.16 -8.59
C LEU A 67 10.90 12.34 -9.35
N MET A 68 11.05 11.70 -10.52
CA MET A 68 12.25 11.87 -11.37
C MET A 68 12.34 13.25 -12.01
N PHE A 69 11.20 13.90 -12.27
CA PHE A 69 11.13 15.20 -12.93
C PHE A 69 10.96 16.39 -11.97
N ASP A 70 10.67 16.12 -10.70
CA ASP A 70 10.48 17.16 -9.70
C ASP A 70 11.70 18.10 -9.60
N SER A 71 11.42 19.34 -9.21
CA SER A 71 12.40 20.38 -8.90
C SER A 71 13.41 19.94 -7.82
N ARG A 72 12.99 19.08 -6.88
CA ARG A 72 13.84 18.54 -5.79
C ARG A 72 14.50 17.20 -6.13
N ARG A 73 14.49 16.76 -7.39
CA ARG A 73 15.02 15.44 -7.82
C ARG A 73 16.47 15.14 -7.43
N ARG A 74 17.30 16.17 -7.26
CA ARG A 74 18.73 16.03 -6.89
C ARG A 74 18.99 16.12 -5.39
N GLN A 75 17.97 16.38 -4.58
CA GLN A 75 18.12 16.37 -3.12
C GLN A 75 18.28 14.92 -2.67
N ILE A 76 19.27 14.71 -1.81
CA ILE A 76 19.38 13.51 -0.99
C ILE A 76 18.45 13.79 0.19
N THR A 77 17.38 13.02 0.33
CA THR A 77 16.52 13.15 1.52
C THR A 77 17.37 12.74 2.72
N ASP A 78 17.60 13.66 3.66
CA ASP A 78 18.42 13.38 4.85
C ASP A 78 17.86 12.17 5.64
N ASP A 79 16.54 11.93 5.58
CA ASP A 79 15.88 10.76 6.18
C ASP A 79 16.34 9.41 5.60
N LEU A 80 16.77 9.35 4.33
CA LEU A 80 17.29 8.11 3.71
C LEU A 80 18.67 7.74 4.27
N ARG A 81 19.41 8.73 4.77
CA ARG A 81 20.74 8.54 5.36
C ARG A 81 20.68 7.86 6.73
N ASP A 82 19.57 8.07 7.44
CA ASP A 82 19.32 7.59 8.79
C ASP A 82 18.33 6.42 8.83
N ILE A 83 18.18 5.65 7.74
CA ILE A 83 17.41 4.40 7.75
C ILE A 83 18.08 3.42 8.71
N GLU A 84 17.58 3.38 9.94
CA GLU A 84 17.95 2.40 10.93
C GLU A 84 17.41 1.02 10.53
N TRP A 85 18.12 -0.03 10.93
CA TRP A 85 17.64 -1.43 10.82
C TRP A 85 16.25 -1.63 11.44
N LYS A 86 15.88 -0.82 12.44
CA LYS A 86 14.55 -0.82 13.06
C LYS A 86 13.45 -0.49 12.06
N SER A 87 13.68 0.41 11.10
CA SER A 87 12.70 0.78 10.07
C SER A 87 12.33 -0.41 9.18
N TRP A 88 13.31 -1.25 8.87
CA TRP A 88 13.08 -2.51 8.15
C TRP A 88 12.25 -3.49 8.98
N LEU A 89 12.53 -3.60 10.28
CA LEU A 89 11.75 -4.43 11.19
C LEU A 89 10.30 -3.94 11.28
N TYR A 90 10.05 -2.63 11.33
CA TYR A 90 8.70 -2.07 11.31
C TYR A 90 7.97 -2.36 10.00
N CYS A 91 8.65 -2.24 8.85
CA CYS A 91 8.07 -2.59 7.56
C CYS A 91 7.69 -4.08 7.50
N PHE A 92 8.57 -4.97 7.98
CA PHE A 92 8.31 -6.40 8.02
C PHE A 92 7.16 -6.75 8.98
N ALA A 93 7.13 -6.11 10.15
CA ALA A 93 6.03 -6.25 11.11
C ALA A 93 4.70 -5.75 10.52
N ALA A 94 4.71 -4.67 9.74
CA ALA A 94 3.52 -4.17 9.05
C ALA A 94 3.02 -5.16 7.99
N LEU A 95 3.92 -5.77 7.21
CA LEU A 95 3.57 -6.82 6.24
C LEU A 95 2.95 -8.04 6.91
N ILE A 96 3.54 -8.50 8.01
CA ILE A 96 3.00 -9.59 8.83
C ILE A 96 1.62 -9.20 9.38
N GLY A 97 1.48 -7.97 9.88
CA GLY A 97 0.21 -7.45 10.37
C GLY A 97 -0.89 -7.46 9.30
N TRP A 98 -0.56 -7.09 8.07
CA TRP A 98 -1.48 -7.16 6.93
C TRP A 98 -1.90 -8.60 6.60
N TYR A 99 -0.96 -9.54 6.63
CA TYR A 99 -1.28 -10.96 6.43
C TYR A 99 -2.25 -11.46 7.51
N PHE A 100 -1.98 -11.18 8.79
CA PHE A 100 -2.89 -11.56 9.88
C PHE A 100 -4.25 -10.89 9.77
N TYR A 101 -4.31 -9.62 9.39
CA TYR A 101 -5.55 -8.92 9.13
C TYR A 101 -6.38 -9.63 8.06
N PHE A 102 -5.76 -10.05 6.95
CA PHE A 102 -6.43 -10.74 5.87
C PHE A 102 -7.00 -12.08 6.34
N GLU A 103 -6.21 -12.92 6.99
CA GLU A 103 -6.65 -14.21 7.56
C GLU A 103 -7.79 -14.04 8.57
N LEU A 104 -7.66 -13.10 9.51
CA LEU A 104 -8.71 -12.80 10.48
C LEU A 104 -9.98 -12.31 9.79
N SER A 105 -9.87 -11.48 8.76
CA SER A 105 -11.02 -10.95 8.02
C SER A 105 -11.79 -12.06 7.30
N GLN A 106 -11.12 -13.11 6.82
CA GLN A 106 -11.76 -14.28 6.24
C GLN A 106 -12.49 -15.10 7.29
N LEU A 107 -11.88 -15.26 8.47
CA LEU A 107 -12.44 -16.08 9.54
C LEU A 107 -13.63 -15.40 10.23
N ILE A 108 -13.45 -14.17 10.71
CA ILE A 108 -14.38 -13.48 11.60
C ILE A 108 -15.33 -12.56 10.81
N GLY A 109 -14.84 -11.99 9.70
CA GLY A 109 -15.58 -11.08 8.85
C GLY A 109 -15.01 -9.66 8.87
N PHE A 110 -15.11 -8.97 7.74
CA PHE A 110 -14.55 -7.63 7.53
C PHE A 110 -15.03 -6.61 8.57
N LEU A 111 -16.33 -6.61 8.89
CA LEU A 111 -16.96 -5.57 9.73
C LEU A 111 -16.43 -5.56 11.17
N LEU A 112 -16.02 -6.72 11.69
CA LEU A 112 -15.52 -6.87 13.06
C LEU A 112 -14.01 -6.67 13.15
N VAL A 113 -13.25 -7.18 12.17
CA VAL A 113 -11.79 -7.16 12.20
C VAL A 113 -11.23 -5.77 11.87
N THR A 114 -11.81 -5.10 10.88
CA THR A 114 -11.34 -3.79 10.41
C THR A 114 -11.29 -2.70 11.48
N PRO A 115 -12.32 -2.48 12.34
CA PRO A 115 -12.25 -1.42 13.34
C PRO A 115 -11.21 -1.73 14.42
N VAL A 116 -11.04 -3.00 14.78
CA VAL A 116 -10.02 -3.46 15.74
C VAL A 116 -8.61 -3.21 15.17
N PHE A 117 -8.43 -3.39 13.86
CA PHE A 117 -7.15 -3.17 13.20
C PHE A 117 -6.87 -1.69 12.89
N LEU A 118 -7.89 -0.92 12.52
CA LEU A 118 -7.78 0.52 12.25
C LEU A 118 -7.55 1.33 13.52
N PHE A 119 -8.08 0.91 14.66
CA PHE A 119 -7.89 1.60 15.93
C PHE A 119 -6.41 1.88 16.28
N PRO A 120 -5.51 0.87 16.37
CA PRO A 120 -4.11 1.11 16.67
C PRO A 120 -3.40 1.90 15.56
N LEU A 121 -3.76 1.67 14.29
CA LEU A 121 -3.21 2.44 13.17
C LEU A 121 -3.53 3.93 13.28
N MET A 122 -4.80 4.28 13.52
CA MET A 122 -5.22 5.67 13.69
C MET A 122 -4.57 6.32 14.91
N TYR A 123 -4.42 5.56 16.00
CA TYR A 123 -3.73 6.06 17.19
C TYR A 123 -2.25 6.35 16.93
N VAL A 124 -1.55 5.46 16.23
CA VAL A 124 -0.15 5.64 15.80
C VAL A 124 0.00 6.82 14.84
N LEU A 125 -0.98 7.03 13.95
CA LEU A 125 -1.03 8.19 13.04
C LEU A 125 -1.37 9.51 13.75
N GLY A 126 -1.56 9.50 15.07
CA GLY A 126 -1.71 10.72 15.87
C GLY A 126 -3.16 11.13 16.14
N VAL A 127 -4.16 10.31 15.78
CA VAL A 127 -5.55 10.55 16.17
C VAL A 127 -5.69 10.29 17.67
N ARG A 128 -5.69 11.37 18.46
CA ARG A 128 -5.95 11.36 19.90
C ARG A 128 -7.25 12.11 20.19
N PRO A 129 -8.03 11.73 21.23
CA PRO A 129 -7.87 10.63 22.19
C PRO A 129 -8.27 9.24 21.64
N TRP A 130 -8.02 8.18 22.43
CA TRP A 130 -8.30 6.78 22.06
C TRP A 130 -9.77 6.53 21.69
N THR A 131 -10.70 7.22 22.34
CA THR A 131 -12.13 7.14 22.00
C THR A 131 -12.41 7.65 20.58
N THR A 132 -11.76 8.74 20.17
CA THR A 132 -11.89 9.30 18.82
C THR A 132 -11.27 8.39 17.77
N ALA A 133 -10.12 7.76 18.07
CA ALA A 133 -9.52 6.77 17.18
C ALA A 133 -10.44 5.55 16.99
N ALA A 134 -11.02 5.02 18.07
CA ALA A 134 -11.93 3.88 18.00
C ALA A 134 -13.22 4.22 17.24
N ALA A 135 -13.82 5.36 17.55
CA ALA A 135 -15.02 5.85 16.85
C ALA A 135 -14.74 6.07 15.36
N SER A 136 -13.61 6.69 15.01
CA SER A 136 -13.23 6.94 13.61
C SER A 136 -13.00 5.62 12.86
N GLY A 137 -12.31 4.65 13.48
CA GLY A 137 -12.10 3.32 12.88
C GLY A 137 -13.42 2.59 12.61
N ALA A 138 -14.36 2.64 13.55
CA ALA A 138 -15.69 2.06 13.39
C ALA A 138 -16.49 2.77 12.28
N ILE A 139 -16.54 4.11 12.30
CA ILE A 139 -17.25 4.90 11.29
C ILE A 139 -16.69 4.64 9.89
N VAL A 140 -15.37 4.68 9.72
CA VAL A 140 -14.72 4.41 8.43
C VAL A 140 -15.04 3.00 7.96
N THR A 141 -14.99 2.01 8.86
CA THR A 141 -15.36 0.62 8.50
C THR A 141 -16.79 0.54 7.99
N VAL A 142 -17.74 1.15 8.68
CA VAL A 142 -19.17 1.13 8.28
C VAL A 142 -19.38 1.83 6.95
N ILE A 143 -18.74 2.99 6.73
CA ILE A 143 -18.84 3.72 5.46
C ILE A 143 -18.28 2.88 4.31
N VAL A 144 -17.08 2.32 4.46
CA VAL A 144 -16.43 1.50 3.44
C VAL A 144 -17.25 0.24 3.16
N TYR A 145 -17.76 -0.42 4.21
CA TYR A 145 -18.65 -1.57 4.07
C TYR A 145 -19.93 -1.21 3.30
N GLY A 146 -20.56 -0.10 3.66
CA GLY A 146 -21.76 0.40 2.99
C GLY A 146 -21.51 0.70 1.51
N LEU A 147 -20.41 1.38 1.19
CA LEU A 147 -20.03 1.69 -0.19
C LEU A 147 -19.81 0.42 -1.02
N PHE A 148 -19.03 -0.55 -0.51
CA PHE A 148 -18.81 -1.81 -1.22
C PHE A 148 -20.10 -2.62 -1.40
N ARG A 149 -20.95 -2.66 -0.38
CA ARG A 149 -22.27 -3.31 -0.47
C ARG A 149 -23.18 -2.64 -1.50
N MET A 150 -23.16 -1.31 -1.59
CA MET A 150 -23.90 -0.56 -2.62
C MET A 150 -23.37 -0.83 -4.03
N LEU A 151 -22.06 -1.08 -4.16
CA LEU A 151 -21.43 -1.45 -5.43
C LEU A 151 -21.67 -2.92 -5.82
N GLY A 152 -22.33 -3.72 -4.98
CA GLY A 152 -22.56 -5.16 -5.23
C GLY A 152 -21.38 -6.07 -4.88
N ILE A 153 -20.30 -5.51 -4.35
CA ILE A 153 -19.08 -6.25 -4.01
C ILE A 153 -19.30 -7.02 -2.71
N ALA A 154 -19.31 -8.34 -2.81
CA ALA A 154 -19.40 -9.22 -1.66
C ALA A 154 -18.08 -9.20 -0.87
N MET A 155 -18.13 -8.74 0.39
CA MET A 155 -16.99 -8.79 1.29
C MET A 155 -16.99 -10.07 2.14
N THR A 156 -15.84 -10.39 2.73
CA THR A 156 -15.70 -11.55 3.62
C THR A 156 -16.66 -11.44 4.80
N GLN A 157 -17.66 -12.33 4.80
CA GLN A 157 -18.71 -12.39 5.82
C GLN A 157 -18.25 -13.09 7.09
N GLY A 158 -17.27 -14.01 6.97
CA GLY A 158 -16.75 -14.77 8.10
C GLY A 158 -17.86 -15.50 8.85
N ILE A 159 -18.02 -15.18 10.14
CA ILE A 159 -19.03 -15.79 11.03
C ILE A 159 -20.40 -15.11 10.90
N LEU A 160 -20.46 -13.89 10.34
CA LEU A 160 -21.70 -13.12 10.26
C LEU A 160 -22.60 -13.63 9.11
N PRO A 161 -23.87 -13.98 9.36
CA PRO A 161 -24.72 -14.66 8.37
C PRO A 161 -25.38 -13.72 7.33
N PHE A 162 -24.79 -12.57 7.00
CA PHE A 162 -25.47 -11.51 6.22
C PHE A 162 -24.60 -10.68 5.27
#